data_AF-A0A7S4DIP3-F1
#
_entry.id   AF-A0A7S4DIP3-F1
#
_cell.length_a   1.000
_cell.length_b   1.000
_cell.length_c   1.000
_cell.angle_alpha   90.00
_cell.angle_beta   90.00
_cell.angle_gamma   90.00
#
_symmetry.space_group_name_H-M   'P 1'
#
loop_
_entity.id
_entity.type
_entity.pdbx_description
1 polymer ?
#
loop_
_entity_poly.entity_id
_entity_poly.type
_entity_poly.pdbx_seq_one_letter_code
_entity_poly.pdbx_strand_id
1 'polypeptide(L)'
;MVVPITAPLFMPGAAVIGLPKTRMQLILPSDFDLSDAPPPLDSRLRLVEIPQHVCAVQSVLKKDSSAIEKQVGSFMETLQHDNHTAEKGNWQVLHYRAPWFNPMFNSDEIAIGLRKYIHCRENRHTLWCTEYN
;
A
#
# COMPACT_ATOMS: atom_id res chain seq x y z
N MET A 1 -26.72 -10.45 -5.83
CA MET A 1 -25.99 -9.61 -4.86
C MET A 1 -25.03 -8.73 -5.64
N VAL A 2 -24.94 -7.44 -5.30
CA VAL A 2 -24.04 -6.48 -5.95
C VAL A 2 -23.14 -5.91 -4.86
N VAL A 3 -21.83 -5.96 -5.06
CA VAL A 3 -20.84 -5.38 -4.14
C VAL A 3 -20.44 -4.01 -4.70
N PRO A 4 -20.63 -2.90 -3.96
CA PRO A 4 -20.16 -1.58 -4.37
C PRO A 4 -18.65 -1.55 -4.61
N ILE A 5 -18.21 -0.75 -5.60
CA ILE A 5 -16.79 -0.49 -5.83
C ILE A 5 -16.29 0.48 -4.77
N THR A 6 -15.12 0.20 -4.21
CA THR A 6 -14.38 1.10 -3.33
C THR A 6 -13.16 1.67 -4.03
N ALA A 7 -12.60 2.73 -3.45
CA ALA A 7 -11.29 3.25 -3.80
C ALA A 7 -10.39 3.20 -2.55
N PRO A 8 -9.06 3.09 -2.73
CA PRO A 8 -8.34 2.99 -4.01
C PRO A 8 -8.19 1.55 -4.54
N LEU A 9 -7.81 1.44 -5.82
CA LEU A 9 -7.23 0.23 -6.37
C LEU A 9 -5.74 0.19 -6.02
N PHE A 10 -5.31 -0.87 -5.34
CA PHE A 10 -3.91 -1.07 -4.96
C PHE A 10 -3.18 -1.83 -6.07
N MET A 11 -2.12 -1.22 -6.59
CA MET A 11 -1.23 -1.83 -7.58
C MET A 11 0.19 -1.95 -7.01
N PRO A 12 0.76 -3.16 -6.88
CA PRO A 12 2.12 -3.30 -6.39
C PRO A 12 3.09 -2.65 -7.38
N GLY A 13 4.21 -2.14 -6.89
CA GLY A 13 5.22 -1.49 -7.73
C GLY A 13 5.68 -2.36 -8.90
N ALA A 14 5.80 -3.67 -8.68
CA ALA A 14 6.08 -4.65 -9.72
C ALA A 14 5.07 -4.60 -10.89
N ALA A 15 3.78 -4.31 -10.65
CA ALA A 15 2.77 -4.16 -11.71
C ALA A 15 3.00 -2.90 -12.53
N VAL A 16 3.34 -1.81 -11.86
CA VAL A 16 3.56 -0.50 -12.47
C VAL A 16 4.75 -0.54 -13.44
N ILE A 17 5.76 -1.33 -13.11
CA ILE A 17 6.99 -1.47 -13.91
C ILE A 17 6.90 -2.64 -14.91
N GLY A 18 5.71 -3.27 -15.04
CA GLY A 18 5.43 -4.27 -16.07
C GLY A 18 5.93 -5.69 -15.78
N LEU A 19 6.23 -6.04 -14.52
CA LEU A 19 6.63 -7.41 -14.18
C LEU A 19 5.44 -8.39 -14.23
N PRO A 20 5.67 -9.64 -14.68
CA PRO A 20 4.63 -10.65 -14.76
C PRO A 20 4.19 -11.15 -13.36
N LYS A 21 2.93 -11.62 -13.26
CA LYS A 21 2.32 -12.22 -12.05
C LYS A 21 2.11 -11.25 -10.87
N THR A 22 1.68 -10.04 -11.16
CA THR A 22 1.37 -9.04 -10.13
C THR A 22 -0.10 -9.13 -9.72
N ARG A 23 -0.37 -8.78 -8.45
CA ARG A 23 -1.70 -8.91 -7.86
C ARG A 23 -2.23 -7.52 -7.55
N MET A 24 -3.35 -7.15 -8.17
CA MET A 24 -4.10 -5.97 -7.80
C MET A 24 -5.03 -6.29 -6.63
N GLN A 25 -5.36 -5.28 -5.82
CA GLN A 25 -6.26 -5.44 -4.68
C GLN A 25 -7.31 -4.34 -4.66
N LEU A 26 -8.53 -4.73 -4.30
CA LEU A 26 -9.67 -3.86 -4.08
C LEU A 26 -10.12 -4.07 -2.64
N ILE A 27 -10.60 -3.01 -2.00
CA ILE A 27 -11.06 -3.07 -0.61
C ILE A 27 -12.54 -3.43 -0.60
N LEU A 28 -12.96 -4.33 0.28
CA LEU A 28 -14.38 -4.57 0.48
C LEU A 28 -15.00 -3.36 1.21
N PRO A 29 -16.24 -2.97 0.90
CA PRO A 29 -16.97 -1.99 1.71
C PRO A 29 -17.07 -2.47 3.16
N SER A 30 -17.17 -1.52 4.11
CA SER A 30 -17.19 -1.80 5.55
C SER A 30 -18.33 -2.72 6.01
N ASP A 31 -19.38 -2.86 5.20
CA ASP A 31 -20.54 -3.69 5.52
C ASP A 31 -20.29 -5.18 5.20
N PHE A 32 -19.10 -5.53 4.72
CA PHE A 32 -18.71 -6.90 4.37
C PHE A 32 -17.50 -7.36 5.19
N ASP A 33 -17.67 -8.50 5.84
CA ASP A 33 -16.57 -9.30 6.41
C ASP A 33 -16.23 -10.49 5.50
N LEU A 34 -15.08 -11.13 5.75
CA LEU A 34 -14.62 -12.29 4.96
C LEU A 34 -15.58 -13.48 4.99
N SER A 35 -16.32 -13.66 6.09
CA SER A 35 -17.32 -14.73 6.23
C SER A 35 -18.59 -14.47 5.42
N ASP A 36 -18.89 -13.20 5.15
CA ASP A 36 -20.21 -12.75 4.68
C ASP A 36 -20.14 -12.26 3.23
N ALA A 37 -18.94 -11.91 2.77
CA ALA A 37 -18.68 -11.53 1.39
C ALA A 37 -18.96 -12.71 0.44
N PRO A 38 -19.63 -12.47 -0.71
CA PRO A 38 -19.91 -13.52 -1.67
C PRO A 38 -18.61 -14.10 -2.23
N PRO A 39 -18.47 -15.43 -2.32
CA PRO A 39 -17.27 -16.03 -2.87
C PRO A 39 -17.11 -15.65 -4.34
N PRO A 40 -15.89 -15.30 -4.79
CA PRO A 40 -15.63 -15.03 -6.21
C PRO A 40 -15.93 -16.26 -7.07
N LEU A 41 -16.61 -16.07 -8.20
CA LEU A 41 -16.86 -17.13 -9.17
C LEU A 41 -15.60 -17.47 -10.00
N ASP A 42 -14.71 -16.50 -10.17
CA ASP A 42 -13.43 -16.67 -10.86
C ASP A 42 -12.37 -17.17 -9.88
N SER A 43 -11.78 -18.33 -10.16
CA SER A 43 -10.76 -18.97 -9.31
C SER A 43 -9.43 -18.20 -9.23
N ARG A 44 -9.23 -17.20 -10.10
CA ARG A 44 -8.07 -16.30 -10.04
C ARG A 44 -8.23 -15.21 -8.98
N LEU A 45 -9.48 -14.96 -8.55
CA LEU A 45 -9.81 -14.02 -7.50
C LEU A 45 -9.92 -14.74 -6.17
N ARG A 46 -9.52 -14.04 -5.10
CA ARG A 46 -9.68 -14.54 -3.74
C ARG A 46 -9.93 -13.36 -2.81
N LEU A 47 -10.69 -13.63 -1.76
CA LEU A 47 -10.81 -12.75 -0.62
C LEU A 47 -9.59 -12.98 0.27
N VAL A 48 -9.00 -11.90 0.77
CA VAL A 48 -7.81 -11.95 1.63
C VAL A 48 -7.99 -10.99 2.79
N GLU A 49 -7.57 -11.42 3.97
CA GLU A 49 -7.36 -10.52 5.09
C GLU A 49 -6.01 -9.85 4.93
N ILE A 50 -5.97 -8.52 5.10
CA ILE A 50 -4.73 -7.75 5.06
C ILE A 50 -4.40 -7.35 6.50
N PRO A 51 -3.25 -7.76 7.05
CA PRO A 51 -2.88 -7.37 8.40
C PRO A 51 -2.64 -5.87 8.49
N GLN A 52 -2.94 -5.30 9.66
CA GLN A 52 -2.65 -3.91 9.95
C GLN A 52 -1.14 -3.64 9.83
N HIS A 53 -0.78 -2.57 9.12
CA HIS A 53 0.59 -2.15 8.91
C HIS A 53 0.68 -0.62 8.82
N VAL A 54 1.85 -0.07 9.12
CA VAL A 54 2.13 1.35 8.98
C VAL A 54 2.75 1.58 7.61
N CYS A 55 2.26 2.58 6.89
CA CYS A 55 2.83 2.98 5.60
C CYS A 55 3.08 4.48 5.58
N ALA A 56 4.13 4.87 4.85
CA ALA A 56 4.34 6.25 4.45
C ALA A 56 3.69 6.47 3.09
N VAL A 57 3.00 7.59 2.92
CA VAL A 57 2.24 7.90 1.71
C VAL A 57 2.72 9.21 1.10
N GLN A 58 2.84 9.25 -0.23
CA GLN A 58 3.14 10.46 -0.98
C GLN A 58 2.24 10.58 -2.21
N SER A 59 1.57 11.73 -2.36
CA SER A 59 0.77 12.03 -3.54
C SER A 59 1.62 12.19 -4.80
N VAL A 60 1.09 11.74 -5.92
CA VAL A 60 1.73 11.71 -7.23
C VAL A 60 0.78 12.27 -8.28
N LEU A 61 1.27 13.24 -9.03
CA LEU A 61 0.61 13.71 -10.24
C LEU A 61 0.92 12.76 -11.41
N LYS A 62 -0.01 12.65 -12.37
CA LYS A 62 0.11 11.77 -13.55
C LYS A 62 1.53 11.75 -14.12
N LYS A 63 2.18 10.60 -13.99
CA LYS A 63 3.55 10.32 -14.42
C LYS A 63 3.58 8.94 -15.06
N ASP A 64 4.45 8.75 -16.04
CA ASP A 64 4.74 7.42 -16.58
C ASP A 64 5.43 6.55 -15.51
N SER A 65 5.55 5.25 -15.79
CA SER A 65 6.16 4.28 -14.85
C SER A 65 7.58 4.66 -14.44
N SER A 66 8.39 5.20 -15.36
CA SER A 66 9.77 5.61 -15.08
C SER A 66 9.85 6.81 -14.13
N ALA A 67 8.91 7.75 -14.27
CA ALA A 67 8.81 8.92 -13.42
C ALA A 67 8.25 8.57 -12.03
N ILE A 68 7.39 7.56 -11.94
CA ILE A 68 6.95 6.99 -10.65
C ILE A 68 8.13 6.31 -9.95
N GLU A 69 8.90 5.46 -10.63
CA GLU A 69 10.08 4.80 -10.04
C GLU A 69 11.09 5.81 -9.48
N LYS A 70 11.39 6.87 -10.22
CA LYS A 70 12.28 7.95 -9.73
C LYS A 70 11.73 8.61 -8.47
N GLN A 71 10.42 8.88 -8.45
CA GLN A 71 9.77 9.48 -7.29
C GLN A 71 9.79 8.54 -6.08
N VAL A 72 9.60 7.23 -6.28
CA VAL A 72 9.77 6.22 -5.22
C VAL A 72 11.19 6.27 -4.66
N GLY A 73 12.22 6.36 -5.53
CA GLY A 73 13.61 6.48 -5.11
C GLY A 73 13.84 7.68 -4.19
N SER A 74 13.44 8.88 -4.63
CA SER A 74 13.54 10.11 -3.82
C SER A 74 12.72 10.06 -2.54
N PHE A 75 11.56 9.40 -2.56
CA PHE A 75 10.73 9.23 -1.37
C PHE A 75 11.40 8.29 -0.35
N MET A 76 12.00 7.18 -0.80
CA MET A 76 12.77 6.29 0.07
C MET A 76 13.99 6.99 0.69
N GLU A 77 14.69 7.83 -0.07
CA GLU A 77 15.80 8.63 0.45
C GLU A 77 15.33 9.60 1.54
N THR A 78 14.18 10.23 1.34
CA THR A 78 13.56 11.14 2.34
C THR A 78 13.20 10.38 3.61
N LEU A 79 12.55 9.20 3.48
CA LEU A 79 12.21 8.36 4.63
C LEU A 79 13.46 7.94 5.41
N GLN A 80 14.54 7.58 4.70
CA GLN A 80 15.81 7.22 5.33
C GLN A 80 16.43 8.39 6.07
N HIS A 81 16.40 9.60 5.50
CA HIS A 81 16.86 10.82 6.14
C HIS A 81 16.08 11.12 7.43
N ASP A 82 14.78 10.83 7.44
CA ASP A 82 13.89 11.02 8.59
C ASP A 82 13.92 9.84 9.59
N ASN A 83 14.91 8.95 9.49
CA ASN A 83 15.10 7.76 10.32
C ASN A 83 14.01 6.68 10.20
N HIS A 84 13.21 6.69 9.13
CA HIS A 84 12.26 5.63 8.83
C HIS A 84 12.88 4.52 7.97
N THR A 85 12.71 3.26 8.37
CA THR A 85 13.18 2.10 7.59
C THR A 85 12.04 1.57 6.71
N ALA A 86 12.15 1.82 5.40
CA ALA A 86 11.26 1.25 4.40
C ALA A 86 11.48 -0.27 4.22
N GLU A 87 10.39 -1.01 4.00
CA GLU A 87 10.47 -2.40 3.58
C GLU A 87 10.91 -2.49 2.12
N LYS A 88 12.07 -3.13 1.88
CA LYS A 88 12.61 -3.27 0.53
C LYS A 88 11.62 -3.97 -0.39
N GLY A 89 11.29 -3.33 -1.51
CA GLY A 89 10.43 -3.89 -2.56
C GLY A 89 8.94 -3.90 -2.24
N ASN A 90 8.51 -3.31 -1.11
CA ASN A 90 7.10 -3.29 -0.70
C ASN A 90 6.47 -1.90 -0.87
N TRP A 91 6.58 -1.35 -2.09
CA TRP A 91 5.88 -0.13 -2.47
C TRP A 91 4.72 -0.46 -3.42
N GLN A 92 3.69 0.38 -3.37
CA GLN A 92 2.47 0.23 -4.16
C GLN A 92 1.93 1.59 -4.57
N VAL A 93 1.15 1.61 -5.64
CA VAL A 93 0.41 2.78 -6.11
C VAL A 93 -1.06 2.60 -5.83
N LEU A 94 -1.67 3.63 -5.25
CA LEU A 94 -3.07 3.70 -4.89
C LEU A 94 -3.75 4.56 -5.94
N HIS A 95 -4.57 3.91 -6.76
CA HIS A 95 -5.31 4.56 -7.82
C HIS A 95 -6.73 4.84 -7.38
N TYR A 96 -7.04 6.13 -7.22
CA TYR A 96 -8.38 6.60 -6.83
C TYR A 96 -9.30 6.83 -8.02
N ARG A 97 -8.85 6.53 -9.24
CA ARG A 97 -9.59 6.85 -10.47
C ARG A 97 -10.79 5.93 -10.64
N ALA A 98 -11.98 6.50 -10.46
CA ALA A 98 -13.16 6.02 -11.16
C ALA A 98 -13.21 6.60 -12.59
N PRO A 99 -13.71 5.85 -13.60
CA PRO A 99 -13.74 6.32 -15.00
C PRO A 99 -14.51 7.63 -15.25
N TRP A 100 -15.30 8.11 -14.29
CA TRP A 100 -16.13 9.32 -14.38
C TRP A 100 -15.60 10.55 -13.62
N PHE A 101 -14.41 10.48 -12.99
CA PHE A 101 -13.94 11.54 -12.08
C PHE A 101 -13.04 12.59 -12.75
N ASN A 102 -13.15 13.87 -12.33
CA ASN A 102 -12.43 15.01 -12.92
C ASN A 102 -10.90 14.89 -12.72
N PRO A 103 -10.10 14.89 -13.82
CA PRO A 103 -8.66 14.67 -13.77
C PRO A 103 -7.84 15.76 -13.05
N MET A 104 -8.41 16.92 -12.73
CA MET A 104 -7.71 18.03 -12.06
C MET A 104 -7.59 17.85 -10.53
N PHE A 105 -8.41 16.99 -9.92
CA PHE A 105 -8.43 16.74 -8.47
C PHE A 105 -7.92 15.35 -8.08
N ASN A 106 -7.27 14.66 -9.03
CA ASN A 106 -6.81 13.29 -8.86
C ASN A 106 -5.30 13.23 -8.67
N SER A 107 -4.87 12.97 -7.44
CA SER A 107 -3.54 12.43 -7.17
C SER A 107 -3.67 10.92 -6.99
N ASP A 108 -2.88 10.16 -7.76
CA ASP A 108 -2.55 8.80 -7.32
C ASP A 108 -1.59 8.93 -6.12
N GLU A 109 -1.42 7.89 -5.33
CA GLU A 109 -0.48 7.93 -4.19
C GLU A 109 0.51 6.78 -4.28
N ILE A 110 1.74 7.00 -3.83
CA ILE A 110 2.69 5.93 -3.52
C ILE A 110 2.57 5.63 -2.04
N ALA A 111 2.34 4.37 -1.67
CA ALA A 111 2.53 3.91 -0.30
C ALA A 111 3.73 2.98 -0.21
N ILE A 112 4.51 3.14 0.85
CA ILE A 112 5.66 2.30 1.18
C ILE A 112 5.46 1.75 2.59
N GLY A 113 5.50 0.43 2.73
CA GLY A 113 5.45 -0.22 4.04
C GLY A 113 6.66 0.16 4.89
N LEU A 114 6.42 0.54 6.15
CA LEU A 114 7.48 0.84 7.11
C LEU A 114 7.68 -0.35 8.02
N ARG A 115 8.95 -0.69 8.30
CA ARG A 115 9.26 -1.64 9.37
C ARG A 115 8.89 -1.00 10.70
N LYS A 116 8.07 -1.69 11.50
CA LYS A 116 7.86 -1.33 12.91
C LYS A 116 9.24 -1.29 13.59
N TYR A 117 9.60 -0.13 14.14
CA TYR A 117 10.75 -0.04 15.04
C TYR A 117 10.35 -0.59 16.40
N ILE A 118 10.93 -1.73 16.76
CA ILE A 118 10.97 -2.16 18.15
C ILE A 118 12.21 -1.49 18.76
N HIS A 119 12.02 -0.38 19.48
CA HIS A 119 13.12 0.21 20.24
C HIS A 119 13.37 -0.69 21.47
N CYS A 120 14.31 -1.62 21.37
CA CYS A 120 14.75 -2.42 22.50
C CYS A 120 15.95 -1.73 23.14
N ARG A 121 15.76 -1.15 24.33
CA ARG A 121 16.86 -0.58 25.11
C ARG A 121 17.46 -1.68 25.98
N GLU A 122 18.69 -2.06 25.68
CA GLU A 122 19.43 -3.06 26.46
C GLU A 122 20.00 -2.38 27.72
N ASN A 123 19.42 -2.68 28.88
CA ASN A 123 20.07 -2.44 30.17
C ASN A 123 20.54 -3.80 30.71
N ARG A 124 21.68 -3.84 31.40
CA ARG A 124 22.46 -5.05 31.77
C ARG A 124 21.70 -6.24 32.38
N HIS A 125 20.41 -6.10 32.71
CA HIS A 125 19.56 -7.17 33.26
C HIS A 125 18.11 -7.21 32.72
N THR A 126 17.72 -6.41 31.70
CA THR A 126 16.34 -6.44 31.15
C THR A 126 16.24 -5.79 29.76
N LEU A 127 15.57 -6.47 28.81
CA LEU A 127 15.15 -5.92 27.52
C LEU A 127 13.77 -5.27 27.67
N TRP A 128 13.70 -3.94 27.53
CA TRP A 128 12.44 -3.23 27.40
C TRP A 128 12.25 -2.86 25.94
N CYS A 129 11.22 -3.41 25.31
CA CYS A 129 10.85 -3.12 23.93
C CYS A 129 9.56 -2.30 23.97
N THR A 130 9.62 -1.04 23.58
CA THR A 130 8.44 -0.17 23.49
C THR A 130 7.99 -0.06 22.04
N GLU A 131 6.72 -0.37 21.79
CA GLU A 131 6.07 -0.09 20.51
C GLU A 131 5.73 1.41 20.45
N TYR A 132 6.26 2.11 19.44
CA TYR A 132 5.78 3.45 19.11
C TYR A 132 4.71 3.30 18.02
N ASN A 133 3.48 3.73 18.33
CA ASN A 133 2.36 3.82 17.38
C ASN A 133 2.52 5.05 16.48
#